data_AF-A0AAV2IPE7-F1
#
_entry.id   AF-A0AAV2IPE7-F1
#
_cell.length_a   1.000
_cell.length_b   1.000
_cell.length_c   1.000
_cell.angle_alpha   90.00
_cell.angle_beta   90.00
_cell.angle_gamma   90.00
#
_symmetry.space_group_name_H-M   'P 1'
#
loop_
_entity.id
_entity.type
_entity.pdbx_description
1 polymer ?
#
loop_
_entity_poly.entity_id
_entity_poly.type
_entity_poly.pdbx_seq_one_letter_code
_entity_poly.pdbx_strand_id
1 'polypeptide(L)'
;PHKWCCQDSSSPSRYCHLFNEVRPDYGCSQDAEFVSGVALGDPHILTIDGHGYTFNGLGEFILLAIPQQDFMFQGRTSQALNSQGTKTAATVFIAFAAKE
;
A
#
# COMPACT_ATOMS: atom_id res chain seq x y z
N PRO A 1 6.03 10.71 9.11
CA PRO A 1 6.89 11.21 8.00
C PRO A 1 6.82 12.72 7.78
N HIS A 2 5.64 13.28 7.44
CA HIS A 2 5.48 14.73 7.24
C HIS A 2 5.93 15.55 8.45
N LYS A 3 5.45 15.21 9.65
CA LYS A 3 5.86 15.86 10.91
C LYS A 3 7.38 15.88 11.11
N TRP A 4 8.04 14.74 10.90
CA TRP A 4 9.49 14.63 11.06
C TRP A 4 10.25 15.53 10.07
N CYS A 5 9.77 15.66 8.83
CA CYS A 5 10.42 16.51 7.82
C CYS A 5 10.11 18.00 8.02
N CYS A 6 8.85 18.35 8.29
CA CYS A 6 8.36 19.73 8.29
C CYS A 6 8.34 20.40 9.67
N GLN A 7 8.55 19.67 10.76
CA GLN A 7 8.51 20.22 12.12
C GLN A 7 9.76 19.82 12.91
N ASP A 8 10.10 18.53 12.93
CA ASP A 8 11.10 18.01 13.86
C ASP A 8 12.53 17.94 13.25
N SER A 9 12.70 18.34 11.98
CA SER A 9 14.00 18.29 11.30
C SER A 9 14.90 19.46 11.67
N SER A 10 16.21 19.32 11.39
CA SER A 10 17.20 20.37 11.62
C SER A 10 17.03 21.61 10.73
N SER A 11 16.27 21.50 9.63
CA SER A 11 15.92 22.62 8.75
C SER A 11 14.50 22.43 8.21
N PRO A 12 13.47 22.73 9.03
CA PRO A 12 12.08 22.42 8.74
C PRO A 12 11.64 22.92 7.36
N SER A 13 11.93 24.18 7.01
CA SER A 13 11.53 24.74 5.71
C SER A 13 12.16 24.00 4.51
N ARG A 14 13.45 23.65 4.60
CA ARG A 14 14.15 22.96 3.51
C ARG A 14 13.67 21.52 3.36
N TYR A 15 13.57 20.78 4.46
CA TYR A 15 13.12 19.39 4.41
C TYR A 15 11.64 19.28 4.09
N CYS A 16 10.82 20.26 4.46
CA CYS A 16 9.43 20.32 4.03
C CYS A 16 9.30 20.59 2.54
N HIS A 17 10.11 21.50 1.98
CA HIS A 17 10.14 21.73 0.53
C HIS A 17 10.47 20.44 -0.24
N LEU A 18 11.55 19.76 0.15
CA LEU A 18 11.95 18.48 -0.47
C LEU A 18 10.89 17.38 -0.29
N PHE A 19 10.21 17.35 0.87
CA PHE A 19 9.12 16.41 1.09
C PHE A 19 7.95 16.67 0.13
N ASN A 20 7.58 17.94 -0.05
CA ASN A 20 6.47 18.35 -0.91
C ASN A 20 6.80 18.27 -2.41
N GLU A 21 8.07 18.25 -2.80
CA GLU A 21 8.45 17.94 -4.20
C GLU A 21 8.07 16.50 -4.59
N VAL A 22 8.14 15.55 -3.64
CA VAL A 22 7.83 14.13 -3.88
C VAL A 22 6.39 13.78 -3.45
N ARG A 23 5.86 14.48 -2.45
CA ARG A 23 4.49 14.32 -1.94
C ARG A 23 3.78 15.68 -1.93
N PRO A 24 3.50 16.26 -3.11
CA PRO A 24 2.84 17.55 -3.18
C PRO A 24 1.50 17.53 -2.44
N ASP A 25 1.25 18.58 -1.70
CA ASP A 25 -0.06 18.82 -1.10
C ASP A 25 -1.02 19.24 -2.21
N TYR A 26 -1.90 18.32 -2.59
CA TYR A 26 -2.93 18.59 -3.60
C TYR A 26 -4.11 19.41 -3.04
N GLY A 27 -4.03 19.86 -1.78
CA GLY A 27 -5.08 20.58 -1.08
C GLY A 27 -6.13 19.63 -0.49
N CYS A 28 -6.81 20.08 0.55
CA CYS A 28 -7.99 19.40 1.08
C CYS A 28 -9.20 19.72 0.19
N SER A 29 -9.72 18.74 -0.55
CA SER A 29 -11.08 18.82 -1.07
C SER A 29 -12.05 18.32 0.00
N GLN A 30 -13.17 19.00 0.22
CA GLN A 30 -14.27 18.43 1.02
C GLN A 30 -14.88 17.19 0.36
N ASP A 31 -14.59 16.98 -0.93
CA ASP A 31 -14.98 15.84 -1.74
C ASP A 31 -13.86 14.78 -1.86
N ALA A 32 -12.68 15.02 -1.25
CA ALA A 32 -11.62 14.01 -1.21
C ALA A 32 -11.91 13.02 -0.07
N GLU A 33 -12.75 12.04 -0.37
CA GLU A 33 -12.80 10.84 0.44
C GLU A 33 -11.43 10.15 0.31
N PHE A 34 -10.63 10.17 1.38
CA PHE A 34 -9.39 9.41 1.42
C PHE A 34 -9.75 7.93 1.47
N VAL A 35 -9.87 7.31 0.30
CA VAL A 35 -10.22 5.91 0.19
C VAL A 35 -8.96 5.06 0.35
N SER A 36 -8.80 4.45 1.53
CA SER A 36 -7.63 3.64 1.88
C SER A 36 -7.90 2.16 1.67
N GLY A 37 -7.05 1.50 0.87
CA GLY A 37 -6.98 0.04 0.79
C GLY A 37 -5.78 -0.46 1.59
N VAL A 38 -5.93 -1.57 2.31
CA VAL A 38 -4.89 -2.14 3.16
C VAL A 38 -4.74 -3.64 2.89
N ALA A 39 -3.49 -4.09 2.74
CA ALA A 39 -3.13 -5.50 2.64
C ALA A 39 -2.08 -5.82 3.71
N LEU A 40 -2.42 -6.67 4.68
CA LEU A 40 -1.56 -7.03 5.82
C LEU A 40 -1.36 -8.54 5.89
N GLY A 41 -0.10 -8.98 5.99
CA GLY A 41 0.24 -10.36 6.34
C GLY A 41 -0.18 -11.43 5.32
N ASP A 42 -0.81 -12.51 5.82
CA ASP A 42 -1.55 -13.52 5.05
C ASP A 42 -2.90 -12.93 4.63
N PRO A 43 -3.40 -13.09 3.38
CA PRO A 43 -3.93 -11.93 2.67
C PRO A 43 -5.30 -11.51 3.18
N HIS A 44 -5.28 -10.65 4.20
CA HIS A 44 -6.41 -9.89 4.69
C HIS A 44 -6.42 -8.58 3.91
N ILE A 45 -7.35 -8.52 2.97
CA ILE A 45 -7.50 -7.40 2.05
C ILE A 45 -8.69 -6.58 2.53
N LEU A 46 -8.45 -5.33 2.88
CA LEU A 46 -9.50 -4.33 3.01
C LEU A 46 -9.57 -3.57 1.69
N THR A 47 -10.67 -3.77 0.98
CA THR A 47 -10.97 -3.06 -0.28
C THR A 47 -11.26 -1.59 -0.02
N ILE A 48 -11.16 -0.78 -1.08
CA ILE A 48 -11.33 0.67 -1.02
C ILE A 48 -12.73 1.05 -0.53
N ASP A 49 -13.75 0.27 -0.83
CA ASP A 49 -15.13 0.42 -0.33
C ASP A 49 -15.35 -0.17 1.08
N GLY A 50 -14.28 -0.51 1.79
CA GLY A 50 -14.33 -0.89 3.21
C GLY A 50 -14.70 -2.36 3.47
N HIS A 51 -14.77 -3.21 2.44
CA HIS A 51 -15.07 -4.63 2.62
C HIS A 51 -13.79 -5.45 2.86
N GLY A 52 -13.81 -6.26 3.92
CA GLY A 52 -12.71 -7.14 4.30
C GLY A 52 -12.83 -8.54 3.69
N TYR A 53 -11.72 -9.07 3.16
CA TYR A 53 -11.64 -10.41 2.58
C TYR A 53 -10.39 -11.13 3.08
N THR A 54 -10.50 -12.46 3.23
CA THR A 54 -9.35 -13.35 3.38
C THR A 54 -9.16 -14.10 2.06
N PHE A 55 -7.97 -13.98 1.45
CA PHE A 55 -7.70 -14.54 0.14
C PHE A 55 -6.39 -15.35 0.13
N ASN A 56 -6.46 -16.68 0.12
CA ASN A 56 -5.27 -17.54 0.10
C ASN A 56 -4.87 -17.97 -1.33
N GLY A 57 -4.98 -17.07 -2.31
CA GLY A 57 -4.53 -17.35 -3.67
C GLY A 57 -3.02 -17.39 -3.77
N LEU A 58 -2.46 -18.43 -4.41
CA LEU A 58 -1.03 -18.57 -4.67
C LEU A 58 -0.70 -18.06 -6.09
N GLY A 59 0.01 -16.94 -6.21
CA GLY A 59 0.39 -16.40 -7.51
C GLY A 59 0.59 -14.89 -7.51
N GLU A 60 0.27 -14.27 -8.63
CA GLU A 60 0.38 -12.84 -8.87
C GLU A 60 -0.99 -12.26 -9.19
N PHE A 61 -1.31 -11.15 -8.53
CA PHE A 61 -2.64 -10.55 -8.56
C PHE A 61 -2.55 -9.05 -8.76
N ILE A 62 -3.50 -8.48 -9.51
CA ILE A 62 -3.72 -7.04 -9.57
C ILE A 62 -4.56 -6.66 -8.36
N LEU A 63 -3.99 -5.85 -7.47
CA LEU A 63 -4.65 -5.39 -6.24
C LEU A 63 -5.44 -4.10 -6.49
N LEU A 64 -4.96 -3.24 -7.40
CA LEU A 64 -5.64 -2.03 -7.84
C LEU A 64 -5.26 -1.72 -9.29
N ALA A 65 -6.23 -1.29 -10.10
CA ALA A 65 -5.99 -0.77 -11.44
C ALA A 65 -6.84 0.47 -11.65
N ILE A 66 -6.23 1.54 -12.15
CA ILE A 66 -6.90 2.80 -12.51
C ILE A 66 -6.55 3.07 -13.98
N PRO A 67 -7.35 2.54 -14.94
CA PRO A 67 -7.04 2.62 -16.36
C PRO A 67 -6.89 4.05 -16.88
N GLN A 68 -7.65 5.00 -16.32
CA GLN A 68 -7.61 6.41 -16.71
C GLN A 68 -6.26 7.08 -16.40
N GLN A 69 -5.50 6.51 -15.46
CA GLN A 69 -4.22 7.04 -15.00
C GLN A 69 -3.04 6.13 -15.42
N ASP A 70 -3.27 5.12 -16.28
CA ASP A 70 -2.31 4.02 -16.59
C ASP A 70 -1.64 3.39 -15.35
N PHE A 71 -2.34 3.44 -14.21
CA PHE A 71 -1.82 3.01 -12.93
C PHE A 71 -2.24 1.57 -12.63
N MET A 72 -1.28 0.75 -12.20
CA MET A 72 -1.51 -0.62 -11.77
C MET A 72 -0.68 -0.98 -10.56
N PHE A 73 -1.31 -1.58 -9.55
CA PHE A 73 -0.66 -2.12 -8.36
C PHE A 73 -0.84 -3.63 -8.31
N GLN A 74 0.28 -4.35 -8.25
CA GLN A 74 0.33 -5.81 -8.24
C GLN A 74 0.94 -6.33 -6.94
N GLY A 75 0.44 -7.49 -6.49
CA GLY A 75 0.97 -8.23 -5.36
C GLY A 75 1.27 -9.67 -5.74
N ARG A 76 2.39 -10.19 -5.24
CA ARG A 76 2.76 -11.60 -5.35
C ARG A 76 2.64 -12.28 -3.99
N THR A 77 2.05 -13.46 -3.97
CA THR A 77 1.93 -14.29 -2.78
C THR A 77 2.81 -15.54 -2.88
N SER A 78 3.21 -16.08 -1.72
CA SER A 78 3.88 -17.37 -1.58
C SER A 78 3.23 -18.19 -0.49
N GLN A 79 3.43 -19.50 -0.50
CA GLN A 79 2.87 -20.40 0.49
C GLN A 79 3.49 -20.15 1.88
N ALA A 80 2.64 -19.94 2.88
CA ALA A 80 3.08 -19.67 4.24
C ALA A 80 3.68 -20.93 4.87
N LEU A 81 4.74 -20.75 5.66
CA LEU A 81 5.36 -21.82 6.45
C LEU A 81 4.92 -21.72 7.90
N ASN A 82 4.66 -22.86 8.54
CA ASN A 82 4.44 -22.91 9.98
C ASN A 82 5.76 -22.78 10.76
N SER A 83 5.69 -22.77 12.10
CA SER A 83 6.86 -22.68 12.98
C SER A 83 7.89 -23.81 12.80
N GLN A 84 7.50 -24.92 12.16
CA GLN A 84 8.36 -26.05 11.84
C GLN A 84 8.88 -26.03 10.39
N GLY A 85 8.67 -24.93 9.66
CA GLY A 85 9.09 -24.79 8.25
C GLY A 85 8.24 -25.61 7.27
N THR A 86 7.13 -26.19 7.71
CA THR A 86 6.23 -26.96 6.84
C THR A 86 5.26 -26.02 6.13
N LYS A 87 5.06 -26.25 4.83
CA LYS A 87 4.10 -25.51 4.01
C LYS A 87 2.67 -25.70 4.53
N THR A 88 1.93 -24.60 4.62
CA THR A 88 0.52 -24.57 5.05
C THR A 88 -0.42 -24.35 3.86
N ALA A 89 -1.74 -24.40 4.08
CA ALA A 89 -2.72 -24.01 3.06
C ALA A 89 -2.85 -22.48 2.90
N ALA A 90 -2.21 -21.69 3.77
CA ALA A 90 -2.24 -20.23 3.70
C ALA A 90 -1.15 -19.68 2.77
N THR A 91 -1.34 -18.45 2.32
CA THR A 91 -0.34 -17.69 1.57
C THR A 91 0.05 -16.42 2.31
N VAL A 92 1.14 -15.76 1.92
CA VAL A 92 1.53 -14.43 2.41
C VAL A 92 2.03 -13.58 1.27
N PHE A 93 1.84 -12.26 1.33
CA PHE A 93 2.48 -11.35 0.39
C PHE A 93 4.00 -11.39 0.53
N ILE A 94 4.70 -11.51 -0.59
CA ILE A 94 6.17 -11.55 -0.63
C ILE A 94 6.77 -10.44 -1.50
N ALA A 95 6.00 -9.85 -2.39
CA ALA A 95 6.45 -8.75 -3.24
C ALA A 95 5.26 -7.90 -3.69
N PHE A 96 5.56 -6.63 -3.97
CA PHE A 96 4.64 -5.66 -4.54
C PHE A 96 5.34 -4.90 -5.67
N ALA A 97 4.57 -4.53 -6.69
CA ALA A 97 5.04 -3.69 -7.79
C ALA A 97 3.95 -2.70 -8.17
N ALA A 98 4.34 -1.48 -8.53
CA ALA A 98 3.45 -0.47 -9.07
C ALA A 98 3.99 0.02 -10.41
N LYS A 99 3.10 0.20 -11.38
CA LYS A 99 3.35 0.92 -12.62
C LYS A 99 2.59 2.25 -12.54
N GLU A 100 3.30 3.32 -12.86
CA GLU A 100 2.84 4.71 -13.00
C GLU A 100 3.27 5.25 -14.36
#